data_AF-A0A8J6SXS8-F1
#
_entry.id   AF-A0A8J6SXS8-F1
#
_cell.length_a   1.000
_cell.length_b   1.000
_cell.length_c   1.000
_cell.angle_alpha   90.00
_cell.angle_beta   90.00
_cell.angle_gamma   90.00
#
_symmetry.space_group_name_H-M   'P 1'
#
loop_
_entity.id
_entity.type
_entity.pdbx_description
1 polymer ?
#
loop_
_entity_poly.entity_id
_entity_poly.type
_entity_poly.pdbx_seq_one_letter_code
_entity_poly.pdbx_strand_id
1 'polypeptide(L)'
;MGKSKGRNKTNQNNLVPPTPVRFELEENALELMESHLALFKPRAKDADTNARQERESVKKQKAKQRGSNVIQEIDLHGLTLEQAEREVAEAITRRSSLNEKRTFKIITGKGRHSSSGRGVLIREIYLFVVHRYGPWIEQIEESPDGVRLGGEAIRGHFHVTLKGP
;
A
#
# COMPACT_ATOMS: atom_id res chain seq x y z
N MET A 1 -58.52 29.46 7.69
CA MET A 1 -57.34 30.36 7.68
C MET A 1 -56.87 30.54 9.11
N GLY A 2 -55.57 30.44 9.38
CA GLY A 2 -54.99 30.69 10.70
C GLY A 2 -53.80 29.78 11.01
N LYS A 3 -52.69 29.97 10.30
CA LYS A 3 -51.46 29.18 10.45
C LYS A 3 -50.68 29.61 11.69
N SER A 4 -50.34 28.64 12.52
CA SER A 4 -49.44 28.71 13.68
C SER A 4 -48.04 29.17 13.27
N LYS A 5 -47.51 30.25 13.87
CA LYS A 5 -46.12 30.67 13.69
C LYS A 5 -45.26 30.18 14.86
N GLY A 6 -44.44 29.17 14.58
CA GLY A 6 -43.38 28.71 15.46
C GLY A 6 -42.23 29.71 15.52
N ARG A 7 -41.76 29.97 16.75
CA ARG A 7 -40.48 30.59 17.08
C ARG A 7 -39.33 29.67 16.63
N ASN A 8 -38.29 30.22 16.04
CA ASN A 8 -36.96 29.60 16.08
C ASN A 8 -35.90 30.65 16.42
N LYS A 9 -35.14 30.32 17.47
CA LYS A 9 -34.05 31.09 18.08
C LYS A 9 -32.80 30.98 17.20
N THR A 10 -32.22 32.11 16.84
CA THR A 10 -30.92 32.19 16.16
C THR A 10 -29.81 31.90 17.16
N ASN A 11 -29.03 30.84 16.90
CA ASN A 11 -27.93 30.37 17.72
C ASN A 11 -26.67 31.17 17.37
N GLN A 12 -26.22 32.04 18.27
CA GLN A 12 -24.97 32.80 18.12
C GLN A 12 -23.81 31.91 18.56
N ASN A 13 -23.09 31.32 17.60
CA ASN A 13 -21.80 30.72 17.86
C ASN A 13 -20.73 31.82 17.83
N ASN A 14 -20.21 32.18 19.00
CA ASN A 14 -19.04 33.03 19.18
C ASN A 14 -17.81 32.34 18.54
N LEU A 15 -17.40 32.82 17.38
CA LEU A 15 -16.13 32.45 16.75
C LEU A 15 -15.03 33.33 17.36
N VAL A 16 -14.25 32.76 18.28
CA VAL A 16 -13.01 33.39 18.75
C VAL A 16 -12.00 33.31 17.60
N PRO A 17 -11.42 34.43 17.14
CA PRO A 17 -10.40 34.41 16.10
C PRO A 17 -9.12 33.73 16.61
N PRO A 18 -8.42 32.93 15.78
CA PRO A 18 -7.18 32.28 16.19
C PRO A 18 -6.11 33.33 16.51
N THR A 19 -5.58 33.26 17.73
CA THR A 19 -4.46 34.12 18.15
C THR A 19 -3.20 33.72 17.38
N PRO A 20 -2.45 34.69 16.81
CA PRO A 20 -1.19 34.39 16.12
C PRO A 20 -0.18 33.81 17.13
N VAL A 21 0.29 32.58 16.83
CA VAL A 21 1.37 31.94 17.58
C VAL A 21 2.64 32.73 17.30
N ARG A 22 3.16 33.41 18.32
CA ARG A 22 4.43 34.13 18.26
C ARG A 22 5.51 33.20 18.80
N PHE A 23 6.39 32.74 17.92
CA PHE A 23 7.54 31.94 18.33
C PHE A 23 8.56 32.86 18.98
N GLU A 24 8.76 32.71 20.29
CA GLU A 24 9.88 33.32 20.99
C GLU A 24 11.11 32.50 20.65
N LEU A 25 12.04 33.09 19.90
CA LEU A 25 13.34 32.48 19.64
C LEU A 25 14.09 32.42 20.97
N GLU A 26 14.27 31.22 21.50
CA GLU A 26 15.08 30.99 22.70
C GLU A 26 16.50 31.50 22.44
N GLU A 27 17.06 32.24 23.40
CA GLU A 27 18.39 32.88 23.29
C GLU A 27 19.51 31.86 23.03
N ASN A 28 19.27 30.58 23.34
CA ASN A 28 20.20 29.47 23.15
C ASN A 28 20.06 28.75 21.79
N ALA A 29 19.20 29.24 20.88
CA ALA A 29 18.99 28.62 19.57
C ALA A 29 20.28 28.58 18.74
N LEU A 30 21.15 29.58 18.90
CA LEU A 30 22.46 29.66 18.27
C LEU A 30 23.41 28.56 18.78
N GLU A 31 23.52 28.40 20.10
CA GLU A 31 24.36 27.36 20.69
C GLU A 31 23.88 25.94 20.36
N LEU A 32 22.56 25.73 20.36
CA LEU A 32 21.97 24.45 19.96
C LEU A 32 22.26 24.14 18.49
N MET A 33 22.18 25.13 17.61
CA MET A 33 22.51 24.97 16.19
C MET A 33 24.00 24.68 15.98
N GLU A 34 24.89 25.40 16.67
CA GLU A 34 26.34 25.18 16.58
C GLU A 34 26.75 23.80 17.08
N SER A 35 26.19 23.33 18.20
CA SER A 35 26.43 21.97 18.70
C SER A 35 25.97 20.89 17.71
N HIS A 36 24.84 21.10 17.03
CA HIS A 36 24.34 20.18 16.02
C HIS A 36 25.24 20.18 14.77
N LEU A 37 25.71 21.34 14.33
CA LEU A 37 26.61 21.44 13.17
C LEU A 37 27.99 20.82 13.47
N ALA A 38 28.49 20.95 14.70
CA ALA A 38 29.75 20.33 15.12
C ALA A 38 29.70 18.78 15.11
N LEU A 39 28.53 18.19 15.39
CA LEU A 39 28.30 16.76 15.27
C LEU A 39 28.10 16.30 13.82
N PHE A 40 27.75 17.22 12.93
CA PHE A 40 27.56 16.94 11.52
C PHE A 40 28.91 16.86 10.81
N LYS A 41 29.49 15.65 10.74
CA LYS A 41 30.62 15.34 9.86
C LYS A 41 30.07 14.90 8.50
N PRO A 42 29.94 15.78 7.50
CA PRO A 42 29.54 15.35 6.17
C PRO A 42 30.59 14.34 5.67
N ARG A 43 30.17 13.09 5.44
CA ARG A 43 31.00 12.15 4.69
C ARG A 43 31.16 12.74 3.30
N ALA A 44 32.39 12.85 2.81
CA ALA A 44 32.75 13.44 1.51
C ALA A 44 32.21 12.67 0.27
N LYS A 45 31.13 11.89 0.40
CA LYS A 45 30.61 11.01 -0.65
C LYS A 45 29.23 11.40 -1.19
N ASP A 46 28.76 12.62 -0.89
CA ASP A 46 27.44 13.10 -1.30
C ASP A 46 27.50 14.46 -2.03
N ALA A 47 28.59 14.73 -2.75
CA ALA A 47 28.71 15.86 -3.68
C ALA A 47 28.35 15.49 -5.12
N ASP A 48 27.42 14.54 -5.33
CA ASP A 48 26.91 14.22 -6.66
C ASP A 48 25.41 13.92 -6.61
N THR A 49 24.61 14.92 -6.95
CA THR A 49 23.15 14.96 -6.88
C THR A 49 22.41 14.08 -7.89
N ASN A 50 23.09 13.14 -8.57
CA ASN A 50 22.45 12.20 -9.50
C ASN A 50 22.45 10.73 -9.04
N ALA A 51 23.08 10.37 -7.92
CA ALA A 51 23.25 8.96 -7.51
C ALA A 51 22.27 8.46 -6.44
N ARG A 52 21.19 9.20 -6.13
CA ARG A 52 20.20 8.79 -5.10
C ARG A 52 19.16 7.78 -5.62
N GLN A 53 18.99 7.63 -6.94
CA GLN A 53 18.11 6.59 -7.49
C GLN A 53 18.76 5.20 -7.57
N GLU A 54 20.08 5.09 -7.46
CA GLU A 54 20.77 3.79 -7.56
C GLU A 54 21.06 3.10 -6.23
N ARG A 55 20.99 3.79 -5.08
CA ARG A 55 21.30 3.15 -3.78
C ARG A 55 20.12 2.45 -3.12
N GLU A 56 18.89 2.75 -3.53
CA GLU A 56 17.71 1.95 -3.14
C GLU A 56 17.52 0.71 -4.04
N SER A 57 18.08 0.70 -5.25
CA SER A 57 18.02 -0.48 -6.14
C SER A 57 19.03 -1.56 -5.74
N VAL A 58 20.17 -1.23 -5.11
CA VAL A 58 21.17 -2.24 -4.72
C VAL A 58 20.74 -3.09 -3.50
N LYS A 59 19.95 -2.55 -2.56
CA LYS A 59 19.38 -3.37 -1.46
C LYS A 59 18.23 -4.27 -1.91
N LYS A 60 17.52 -3.91 -2.99
CA LYS A 60 16.53 -4.80 -3.63
C LYS A 60 17.16 -5.82 -4.59
N GLN A 61 18.38 -5.59 -5.06
CA GLN A 61 19.07 -6.54 -5.96
C GLN A 61 19.76 -7.70 -5.25
N LYS A 62 20.15 -7.59 -3.97
CA LYS A 62 20.72 -8.74 -3.23
C LYS A 62 19.71 -9.84 -2.87
N ALA A 63 18.41 -9.58 -2.94
CA ALA A 63 17.38 -10.61 -2.85
C ALA A 63 17.08 -11.30 -4.20
N LYS A 64 17.54 -10.73 -5.32
CA LYS A 64 17.26 -11.20 -6.69
C LYS A 64 18.23 -12.31 -7.17
N GLN A 65 19.17 -12.74 -6.33
CA GLN A 65 20.19 -13.75 -6.64
C GLN A 65 20.02 -15.09 -5.89
N ARG A 66 18.85 -15.35 -5.29
CA ARG A 66 18.50 -16.69 -4.80
C ARG A 66 17.34 -17.24 -5.62
N GLY A 67 17.69 -17.94 -6.71
CA GLY A 67 16.76 -18.64 -7.58
C GLY A 67 16.11 -17.72 -8.62
N SER A 68 16.12 -18.14 -9.87
CA SER A 68 15.34 -17.57 -10.96
C SER A 68 13.83 -17.78 -10.72
N ASN A 69 13.29 -17.21 -9.65
CA ASN A 69 11.85 -17.20 -9.41
C ASN A 69 11.25 -16.23 -10.43
N VAL A 70 10.85 -16.77 -11.57
CA VAL A 70 10.07 -16.04 -12.56
C VAL A 70 8.77 -15.62 -11.88
N ILE A 71 8.65 -14.33 -11.59
CA ILE A 71 7.41 -13.76 -11.03
C ILE A 71 6.40 -13.72 -12.17
N GLN A 72 5.30 -14.44 -11.98
CA GLN A 72 4.25 -14.57 -12.96
C GLN A 72 3.11 -13.61 -12.62
N GLU A 73 2.86 -12.64 -13.48
CA GLU A 73 1.77 -11.69 -13.26
C GLU A 73 0.43 -12.30 -13.73
N ILE A 74 -0.60 -12.12 -12.92
CA ILE A 74 -1.99 -12.48 -13.21
C ILE A 74 -2.81 -11.21 -13.05
N ASP A 75 -3.41 -10.75 -14.15
CA ASP A 75 -4.18 -9.52 -14.16
C ASP A 75 -5.68 -9.80 -14.11
N LEU A 76 -6.33 -9.29 -13.07
CA LEU A 76 -7.73 -9.53 -12.73
C LEU A 76 -8.53 -8.23 -12.68
N HIS A 77 -7.92 -7.09 -13.02
CA HIS A 77 -8.63 -5.82 -12.96
C HIS A 77 -9.84 -5.83 -13.91
N GLY A 78 -10.98 -5.33 -13.44
CA GLY A 78 -12.19 -5.20 -14.25
C GLY A 78 -12.94 -6.51 -14.52
N LEU A 79 -12.45 -7.65 -14.04
CA LEU A 79 -13.18 -8.93 -14.12
C LEU A 79 -14.27 -9.01 -13.05
N THR A 80 -15.27 -9.86 -13.29
CA THR A 80 -16.17 -10.29 -12.21
C THR A 80 -15.43 -11.23 -11.25
N LEU A 81 -15.97 -11.43 -10.04
CA LEU A 81 -15.35 -12.33 -9.06
C LEU A 81 -15.17 -13.75 -9.62
N GLU A 82 -16.23 -14.30 -10.22
CA GLU A 82 -16.21 -15.64 -10.80
C GLU A 82 -15.18 -15.79 -11.93
N GLN A 83 -15.07 -14.78 -12.79
CA GLN A 83 -14.06 -14.75 -13.85
C GLN A 83 -12.65 -14.70 -13.28
N ALA A 84 -12.43 -13.87 -12.26
CA ALA A 84 -11.15 -13.71 -11.61
C ALA A 84 -10.70 -15.00 -10.90
N GLU A 85 -11.60 -15.71 -10.22
CA GLU A 85 -11.31 -17.01 -9.61
C GLU A 85 -10.91 -18.06 -10.65
N ARG A 86 -11.64 -18.13 -11.78
CA ARG A 86 -11.31 -19.03 -12.88
C ARG A 86 -9.93 -18.71 -13.45
N GLU A 87 -9.63 -17.45 -13.73
CA GLU A 87 -8.35 -17.03 -14.29
C GLU A 87 -7.18 -17.36 -13.35
N VAL A 88 -7.33 -17.11 -12.04
CA VAL A 88 -6.34 -17.51 -11.03
C VAL A 88 -6.12 -19.02 -11.04
N ALA A 89 -7.20 -19.81 -11.09
CA ALA A 89 -7.12 -21.26 -11.09
C ALA A 89 -6.42 -21.80 -12.34
N GLU A 90 -6.76 -21.26 -13.51
CA GLU A 90 -6.13 -21.62 -14.79
C GLU A 90 -4.66 -21.21 -14.81
N ALA A 91 -4.33 -20.01 -14.33
CA ALA A 91 -2.95 -19.52 -14.32
C ALA A 91 -2.05 -20.36 -13.41
N ILE A 92 -2.53 -20.73 -12.22
CA ILE A 92 -1.77 -21.57 -11.29
C ILE A 92 -1.64 -23.00 -11.83
N THR A 93 -2.71 -23.58 -12.37
CA THR A 93 -2.68 -24.98 -12.88
C THR A 93 -1.87 -25.12 -14.16
N ARG A 94 -2.08 -24.26 -15.17
CA ARG A 94 -1.32 -24.27 -16.44
C ARG A 94 0.18 -24.12 -16.20
N ARG A 95 0.53 -23.40 -15.14
CA ARG A 95 1.90 -23.10 -14.75
C ARG A 95 2.29 -23.87 -13.49
N SER A 96 1.73 -25.04 -13.23
CA SER A 96 2.24 -25.96 -12.22
C SER A 96 3.16 -26.98 -12.89
N SER A 97 4.47 -26.71 -12.93
CA SER A 97 5.45 -27.76 -13.24
C SER A 97 5.72 -28.57 -11.97
N LEU A 98 5.98 -29.87 -12.10
CA LEU A 98 6.36 -30.70 -10.95
C LEU A 98 7.60 -30.10 -10.27
N ASN A 99 7.51 -29.90 -8.96
CA ASN A 99 8.62 -29.58 -8.04
C ASN A 99 9.26 -28.18 -8.11
N GLU A 100 8.74 -27.23 -8.87
CA GLU A 100 9.29 -25.87 -8.87
C GLU A 100 8.50 -24.91 -7.99
N LYS A 101 9.23 -24.12 -7.20
CA LYS A 101 8.66 -22.98 -6.48
C LYS A 101 8.31 -21.88 -7.47
N ARG A 102 7.12 -21.31 -7.34
CA ARG A 102 6.62 -20.28 -8.27
C ARG A 102 5.98 -19.13 -7.52
N THR A 103 6.37 -17.92 -7.89
CA THR A 103 5.80 -16.70 -7.34
C THR A 103 4.84 -16.07 -8.34
N PHE A 104 3.62 -15.82 -7.91
CA PHE A 104 2.58 -15.13 -8.67
C PHE A 104 2.36 -13.75 -8.09
N LYS A 105 2.26 -12.74 -8.96
CA LYS A 105 1.81 -11.40 -8.62
C LYS A 105 0.38 -11.25 -9.13
N ILE A 106 -0.57 -11.27 -8.21
CA ILE A 106 -2.00 -11.22 -8.51
C ILE A 106 -2.46 -9.77 -8.43
N ILE A 107 -2.89 -9.20 -9.55
CA ILE A 107 -3.31 -7.79 -9.69
C ILE A 107 -4.84 -7.75 -9.71
N THR A 108 -5.45 -7.31 -8.61
CA THR A 108 -6.92 -7.23 -8.45
C THR A 108 -7.46 -5.81 -8.69
N GLY A 109 -6.56 -4.82 -8.75
CA GLY A 109 -6.91 -3.41 -8.83
C GLY A 109 -7.24 -2.79 -7.47
N LYS A 110 -7.29 -1.46 -7.40
CA LYS A 110 -7.47 -0.70 -6.14
C LYS A 110 -8.93 -0.51 -5.71
N GLY A 111 -9.90 -0.95 -6.52
CA GLY A 111 -11.33 -0.83 -6.21
C GLY A 111 -12.00 0.52 -6.55
N ARG A 112 -11.33 1.42 -7.27
CA ARG A 112 -11.84 2.76 -7.63
C ARG A 112 -13.14 2.76 -8.45
N HIS A 113 -13.38 1.71 -9.22
CA HIS A 113 -14.56 1.58 -10.08
C HIS A 113 -15.68 0.73 -9.45
N SER A 114 -15.52 0.31 -8.19
CA SER A 114 -16.59 -0.40 -7.48
C SER A 114 -17.66 0.61 -7.05
N SER A 115 -18.93 0.24 -7.20
CA SER A 115 -20.08 1.07 -6.83
C SER A 115 -20.11 1.49 -5.35
N SER A 116 -19.38 0.77 -4.50
CA SER A 116 -19.26 1.03 -3.05
C SER A 116 -17.91 1.61 -2.63
N GLY A 117 -16.98 1.88 -3.57
CA GLY A 117 -15.60 2.28 -3.28
C GLY A 117 -14.77 1.20 -2.55
N ARG A 118 -15.36 0.04 -2.28
CA ARG A 118 -14.67 -1.12 -1.69
C ARG A 118 -14.33 -2.09 -2.80
N GLY A 119 -13.03 -2.22 -3.09
CA GLY A 119 -12.56 -3.27 -3.99
C GLY A 119 -13.02 -4.63 -3.47
N VAL A 120 -14.02 -5.23 -4.11
CA VAL A 120 -14.51 -6.56 -3.70
C VAL A 120 -13.48 -7.61 -4.10
N LEU A 121 -12.95 -7.52 -5.32
CA LEU A 121 -11.98 -8.46 -5.86
C LEU A 121 -10.73 -8.62 -4.99
N ILE A 122 -10.23 -7.54 -4.39
CA ILE A 122 -8.96 -7.59 -3.64
C ILE A 122 -9.07 -8.44 -2.38
N ARG A 123 -10.23 -8.41 -1.72
CA ARG A 123 -10.52 -9.23 -0.55
C ARG A 123 -10.87 -10.65 -0.96
N GLU A 124 -11.81 -10.81 -1.87
CA GLU A 124 -12.35 -12.13 -2.20
C GLU A 124 -11.30 -13.02 -2.89
N ILE A 125 -10.50 -12.47 -3.81
CA ILE A 125 -9.43 -13.25 -4.45
C ILE A 125 -8.32 -13.62 -3.46
N TYR A 126 -8.00 -12.74 -2.52
CA TYR A 126 -7.05 -13.07 -1.47
C TYR A 126 -7.54 -14.27 -0.64
N LEU A 127 -8.80 -14.23 -0.18
CA LEU A 127 -9.41 -15.32 0.58
C LEU A 127 -9.49 -16.61 -0.22
N PHE A 128 -9.89 -16.52 -1.50
CA PHE A 128 -9.91 -17.65 -2.42
C PHE A 128 -8.54 -18.32 -2.52
N VAL A 129 -7.47 -17.53 -2.71
CA VAL A 129 -6.11 -18.06 -2.82
C VAL A 129 -5.68 -18.76 -1.53
N VAL A 130 -5.92 -18.13 -0.37
CA VAL A 130 -5.58 -18.70 0.94
C VAL A 130 -6.34 -20.00 1.20
N HIS A 131 -7.64 -20.05 0.93
CA HIS A 131 -8.46 -21.23 1.19
C HIS A 131 -8.15 -22.38 0.22
N ARG A 132 -8.03 -22.09 -1.08
CA ARG A 132 -7.87 -23.12 -2.12
C ARG A 132 -6.44 -23.66 -2.21
N TYR A 133 -5.45 -22.79 -2.03
CA TYR A 133 -4.03 -23.14 -2.22
C TYR A 133 -3.24 -23.16 -0.91
N GLY A 134 -3.87 -22.90 0.25
CA GLY A 134 -3.25 -22.88 1.58
C GLY A 134 -2.20 -23.97 1.84
N PRO A 135 -2.48 -25.25 1.55
CA PRO A 135 -1.51 -26.34 1.73
C PRO A 135 -0.23 -26.20 0.91
N TRP A 136 -0.28 -25.49 -0.22
CA TRP A 136 0.82 -25.24 -1.15
C TRP A 136 1.44 -23.85 -1.01
N ILE A 137 0.89 -22.95 -0.19
CA ILE A 137 1.48 -21.63 0.04
C ILE A 137 2.75 -21.79 0.87
N GLU A 138 3.88 -21.35 0.30
CA GLU A 138 5.14 -21.18 1.03
C GLU A 138 5.23 -19.77 1.63
N GLN A 139 4.82 -18.77 0.86
CA GLN A 139 4.82 -17.38 1.28
C GLN A 139 3.64 -16.66 0.65
N ILE A 140 2.93 -15.83 1.42
CA ILE A 140 1.93 -14.91 0.89
C ILE A 140 2.10 -13.57 1.60
N GLU A 141 1.96 -12.48 0.85
CA GLU A 141 1.93 -11.15 1.46
C GLU A 141 0.63 -10.92 2.23
N GLU A 142 0.60 -9.89 3.06
CA GLU A 142 -0.62 -9.47 3.74
C GLU A 142 -1.70 -9.05 2.73
N SER A 143 -2.96 -9.24 3.14
CA SER A 143 -4.11 -8.83 2.34
C SER A 143 -4.01 -7.34 2.01
N PRO A 144 -4.00 -6.96 0.71
CA PRO A 144 -3.93 -5.56 0.35
C PRO A 144 -5.21 -4.79 0.75
N ASP A 145 -6.29 -5.50 1.09
CA ASP A 145 -7.53 -4.92 1.60
C ASP A 145 -7.35 -4.25 2.97
N GLY A 146 -6.40 -4.73 3.79
CA GLY A 146 -6.15 -4.23 5.15
C GLY A 146 -5.44 -2.87 5.18
N VAL A 147 -4.85 -2.45 4.07
CA VAL A 147 -4.08 -1.20 3.97
C VAL A 147 -4.82 -0.21 3.09
N ARG A 148 -5.64 0.64 3.72
CA ARG A 148 -6.48 1.63 3.03
C ARG A 148 -6.17 3.05 3.48
N LEU A 149 -6.18 3.98 2.52
CA LEU A 149 -6.05 5.42 2.77
C LEU A 149 -7.22 6.14 2.09
N GLY A 150 -8.02 6.89 2.85
CA GLY A 150 -9.21 7.56 2.31
C GLY A 150 -10.27 6.58 1.78
N GLY A 151 -10.31 5.35 2.29
CA GLY A 151 -11.23 4.30 1.83
C GLY A 151 -10.75 3.49 0.62
N GLU A 152 -9.70 3.94 -0.07
CA GLU A 152 -9.07 3.22 -1.19
C GLU A 152 -7.95 2.29 -0.71
N ALA A 153 -7.82 1.11 -1.31
CA ALA A 153 -6.65 0.25 -1.07
C ALA A 153 -5.38 0.92 -1.62
N ILE A 154 -4.34 1.03 -0.79
CA ILE A 154 -3.05 1.60 -1.19
C ILE A 154 -2.39 0.71 -2.27
N ARG A 155 -2.58 -0.60 -2.13
CA ARG A 155 -2.04 -1.60 -3.05
C ARG A 155 -3.18 -2.38 -3.70
N GLY A 156 -3.12 -2.54 -5.02
CA GLY A 156 -4.09 -3.29 -5.83
C GLY A 156 -3.60 -4.66 -6.29
N HIS A 157 -2.62 -5.24 -5.59
CA HIS A 157 -2.01 -6.53 -5.93
C HIS A 157 -1.43 -7.19 -4.68
N PHE A 158 -1.10 -8.48 -4.76
CA PHE A 158 -0.30 -9.19 -3.76
C PHE A 158 0.54 -10.29 -4.42
N HIS A 159 1.62 -10.69 -3.74
CA HIS A 159 2.44 -11.81 -4.14
C HIS A 159 2.09 -13.06 -3.34
N VAL A 160 2.06 -14.20 -4.03
CA VAL A 160 1.96 -15.52 -3.43
C VAL A 160 3.00 -16.43 -4.06
N THR A 161 3.77 -17.13 -3.23
CA THR A 161 4.72 -18.15 -3.64
C THR A 161 4.15 -19.51 -3.25
N LEU A 162 3.98 -20.37 -4.25
CA LEU A 162 3.53 -21.74 -4.07
C LEU A 162 4.71 -22.71 -4.17
N LYS A 163 4.76 -23.71 -3.29
CA LYS A 163 5.61 -24.89 -3.47
C LYS A 163 4.99 -25.79 -4.54
N GLY A 164 5.84 -26.45 -5.32
CA GLY A 164 5.37 -27.51 -6.22
C GLY A 164 4.60 -28.59 -5.42
N PRO A 165 3.59 -29.23 -6.04
CA PRO A 165 2.87 -30.34 -5.42
C PRO A 165 3.78 -31.53 -5.09
#